data_AF-A0A3R8JQT5-F1
#
_entry.id   AF-A0A3R8JQT5-F1
#
_cell.length_a   1.000
_cell.length_b   1.000
_cell.length_c   1.000
_cell.angle_alpha   90.00
_cell.angle_beta   90.00
_cell.angle_gamma   90.00
#
_symmetry.space_group_name_H-M   'P 1'
#
loop_
_entity.id
_entity.type
_entity.pdbx_description
1 polymer ?
#
loop_
_entity_poly.entity_id
_entity_poly.type
_entity_poly.pdbx_seq_one_letter_code
_entity_poly.pdbx_strand_id
1 'polypeptide(L)'
;MKEKIYELCPHCNAEVSVLWDTASQGYLTNCPSCGKRLLLCSECVNRDGCDYDQESGLCRRVVEAMWKELSDIPLEVPDAGDEFFAEPFTLQGISFPAGITRTELWHWFDDRHPKGVAYLLYGLRKE
;
A
#
# COMPACT_ATOMS: atom_id res chain seq x y z
N MET A 1 15.69 3.68 -8.95
CA MET A 1 16.23 4.89 -9.61
C MET A 1 15.07 5.82 -9.84
N LYS A 2 15.18 7.11 -9.52
CA LYS A 2 14.06 8.04 -9.73
C LYS A 2 13.93 8.40 -11.21
N GLU A 3 12.72 8.27 -11.74
CA GLU A 3 12.36 8.60 -13.12
C GLU A 3 11.20 9.58 -13.15
N LYS A 4 11.05 10.30 -14.28
CA LYS A 4 9.95 11.24 -14.46
C LYS A 4 8.74 10.50 -15.00
N ILE A 5 7.73 10.32 -14.15
CA ILE A 5 6.48 9.63 -14.49
C ILE A 5 5.40 10.67 -14.75
N TYR A 6 4.62 10.45 -15.80
CA TYR A 6 3.48 11.26 -16.18
C TYR A 6 2.20 10.53 -15.82
N GLU A 7 1.24 11.24 -15.22
CA GLU A 7 -0.03 10.66 -14.80
C GLU A 7 -1.16 11.70 -14.91
N LEU A 8 -2.35 11.24 -15.26
CA LEU A 8 -3.55 12.08 -15.28
C LEU A 8 -4.26 11.98 -13.93
N CYS A 9 -4.36 13.09 -13.21
CA CYS A 9 -5.02 13.07 -11.91
C CYS A 9 -6.55 12.89 -12.05
N PRO A 10 -7.15 11.81 -11.50
CA PRO A 10 -8.59 11.57 -11.62
C PRO A 10 -9.44 12.55 -10.81
N HIS A 11 -8.82 13.39 -9.97
CA HIS A 11 -9.53 14.32 -9.09
C HIS A 11 -9.59 15.76 -9.62
N CYS A 12 -8.60 16.20 -10.39
CA CYS A 12 -8.56 17.56 -10.95
C CYS A 12 -8.32 17.61 -12.46
N ASN A 13 -8.17 16.44 -13.10
CA ASN A 13 -7.89 16.29 -14.53
C ASN A 13 -6.61 16.99 -15.02
N ALA A 14 -5.71 17.37 -14.10
CA ALA A 14 -4.39 17.86 -14.46
C ALA A 14 -3.51 16.68 -14.86
N GLU A 15 -2.87 16.77 -16.02
CA GLU A 15 -1.72 15.94 -16.35
C GLU A 15 -0.51 16.46 -15.56
N VAL A 16 0.04 15.61 -14.71
CA VAL A 16 1.12 15.96 -13.80
C VAL A 16 2.32 15.07 -14.06
N SER A 17 3.52 15.58 -13.73
CA SER A 17 4.73 14.78 -13.73
C SER A 17 5.35 14.76 -12.34
N VAL A 18 5.78 13.57 -11.90
CA VAL A 18 6.48 13.38 -10.62
C VAL A 18 7.83 12.74 -10.85
N LEU A 19 8.83 13.10 -10.05
CA LEU A 19 10.13 12.43 -10.02
C LEU A 19 10.08 11.36 -8.92
N TRP A 20 10.05 10.08 -9.31
CA TRP A 20 9.63 9.00 -8.43
C TRP A 20 10.39 7.70 -8.70
N ASP A 21 10.63 6.91 -7.66
CA ASP A 21 11.21 5.57 -7.77
C ASP A 21 10.19 4.53 -7.28
N THR A 22 9.50 3.87 -8.21
CA THR A 22 8.44 2.92 -7.87
C THR A 22 8.94 1.70 -7.10
N ALA A 23 10.23 1.37 -7.22
CA ALA A 23 10.82 0.25 -6.51
C ALA A 23 10.99 0.52 -5.01
N SER A 24 11.30 1.77 -4.63
CA SER A 24 11.55 2.17 -3.24
C SER A 24 10.42 2.94 -2.59
N GLN A 25 9.63 3.70 -3.37
CA GLN A 25 8.56 4.57 -2.86
C GLN A 25 7.15 4.00 -3.09
N GLY A 26 7.04 2.87 -3.80
CA GLY A 26 5.75 2.30 -4.19
C GLY A 26 5.07 3.09 -5.30
N TYR A 27 3.75 2.93 -5.43
CA TYR A 27 2.97 3.44 -6.56
C TYR A 27 2.06 4.62 -6.20
N LEU A 28 2.01 5.01 -4.93
CA LEU A 28 1.09 6.03 -4.45
C LEU A 28 1.86 7.32 -4.09
N THR A 29 1.40 8.44 -4.63
CA THR A 29 1.95 9.77 -4.37
C THR A 29 0.81 10.78 -4.16
N ASN A 30 1.13 12.07 -4.01
CA ASN A 30 0.14 13.15 -4.02
C ASN A 30 0.23 13.93 -5.33
N CYS A 31 -0.91 14.27 -5.91
CA CYS A 31 -0.99 15.12 -7.09
C CYS A 31 -0.40 16.51 -6.77
N PRO A 32 0.63 16.99 -7.48
CA PRO A 32 1.22 18.30 -7.23
C PRO A 32 0.28 19.47 -7.55
N SER A 33 -0.80 19.23 -8.31
CA SER A 33 -1.78 20.25 -8.66
C SER A 33 -2.87 20.44 -7.60
N CYS A 34 -3.40 19.34 -7.03
CA CYS A 34 -4.55 19.41 -6.11
C CYS A 34 -4.31 18.81 -4.73
N GLY A 35 -3.14 18.22 -4.48
CA GLY A 35 -2.75 17.63 -3.20
C GLY A 35 -3.41 16.29 -2.86
N LYS A 36 -4.43 15.85 -3.61
CA LYS A 36 -5.08 14.55 -3.40
C LYS A 36 -4.18 13.39 -3.81
N ARG A 37 -4.40 12.23 -3.19
CA ARG A 37 -3.69 10.98 -3.50
C ARG A 37 -3.80 10.66 -4.99
N LEU A 38 -2.69 10.21 -5.57
CA LEU A 38 -2.53 9.90 -6.99
C LEU A 38 -1.80 8.56 -7.11
N LEU A 39 -2.46 7.61 -7.76
CA LEU A 39 -1.88 6.32 -8.10
C LEU A 39 -1.15 6.45 -9.45
N LEU A 40 0.09 5.95 -9.51
CA LEU A 40 0.91 5.92 -10.72
C LEU A 40 0.54 4.69 -11.57
N CYS A 41 -0.69 4.70 -12.08
CA CYS A 41 -1.27 3.64 -12.92
C CYS A 41 -0.49 3.41 -14.22
N SER A 42 0.14 4.46 -14.76
CA SER A 42 0.98 4.37 -15.97
C SER A 42 2.14 3.38 -15.82
N GLU A 43 2.65 3.19 -14.60
CA GLU A 43 3.72 2.24 -14.26
C GLU A 43 3.22 0.81 -13.98
N CYS A 44 1.92 0.56 -14.10
CA CYS A 44 1.38 -0.78 -13.92
C CYS A 44 1.66 -1.64 -15.16
N VAL A 45 2.64 -2.55 -15.03
CA VAL A 45 3.09 -3.46 -16.10
C VAL A 45 2.01 -4.47 -16.56
N ASN A 46 0.92 -4.66 -15.81
CA ASN A 46 -0.13 -5.62 -16.15
C ASN A 46 -1.50 -4.92 -16.26
N ARG A 47 -1.76 -4.32 -17.44
CA ARG A 47 -3.02 -3.60 -17.69
C ARG A 47 -4.24 -4.52 -17.77
N ASP A 48 -4.08 -5.75 -18.25
CA ASP A 48 -5.19 -6.70 -18.41
C ASP A 48 -5.64 -7.35 -17.09
N GLY A 49 -4.85 -7.20 -16.02
CA GLY A 49 -5.13 -7.73 -14.67
C GLY A 49 -5.00 -6.67 -13.58
N CYS A 50 -5.44 -5.44 -13.87
CA CYS A 50 -5.51 -4.36 -12.89
C CYS A 50 -6.60 -4.66 -11.86
N ASP A 51 -6.21 -4.70 -10.59
CA ASP A 51 -7.06 -4.96 -9.44
C ASP A 51 -7.26 -3.69 -8.59
N TYR A 52 -7.22 -2.52 -9.23
CA TYR A 52 -7.49 -1.26 -8.55
C TYR A 52 -8.94 -1.21 -8.09
N ASP A 53 -9.12 -1.05 -6.78
CA ASP A 53 -10.41 -0.88 -6.14
C ASP A 53 -10.67 0.60 -5.84
N GLN A 54 -11.79 1.12 -6.37
CA GLN A 54 -12.14 2.54 -6.21
C GLN A 54 -12.56 2.90 -4.79
N GLU A 55 -13.10 1.94 -4.02
CA GLU A 55 -13.58 2.18 -2.66
C GLU A 55 -12.42 2.35 -1.69
N SER A 56 -11.50 1.39 -1.67
CA SER A 56 -10.27 1.47 -0.87
C SER A 56 -9.24 2.44 -1.44
N GLY A 57 -9.27 2.68 -2.75
CA GLY A 57 -8.26 3.46 -3.46
C GLY A 57 -6.91 2.73 -3.56
N LEU A 58 -6.91 1.40 -3.56
CA LEU A 58 -5.72 0.56 -3.52
C LEU A 58 -5.74 -0.49 -4.62
N CYS A 59 -4.56 -1.00 -4.97
CA CYS A 59 -4.35 -2.19 -5.80
C CYS A 59 -3.30 -3.08 -5.12
N ARG A 60 -3.11 -4.34 -5.57
CA ARG A 60 -2.12 -5.23 -4.95
C ARG A 60 -0.74 -4.62 -4.83
N ARG A 61 -0.31 -3.80 -5.79
CA ARG A 61 1.03 -3.22 -5.78
C ARG A 61 1.22 -2.23 -4.63
N VAL A 62 0.17 -1.48 -4.28
CA VAL A 62 0.20 -0.60 -3.12
C VAL A 62 0.21 -1.43 -1.84
N VAL A 63 -0.63 -2.47 -1.77
CA VAL A 63 -0.69 -3.37 -0.62
C VAL A 63 0.63 -4.12 -0.40
N GLU A 64 1.29 -4.60 -1.46
CA GLU A 64 2.61 -5.21 -1.41
C GLU A 64 3.70 -4.20 -0.98
N ALA A 65 3.59 -2.92 -1.35
CA ALA A 65 4.50 -1.87 -0.88
C ALA A 65 4.30 -1.60 0.62
N MET A 66 3.04 -1.52 1.09
CA MET A 66 2.72 -1.39 2.52
C MET A 66 3.29 -2.56 3.32
N TRP A 67 3.21 -3.79 2.79
CA TRP A 67 3.77 -4.97 3.45
C TRP A 67 5.30 -4.89 3.62
N LYS A 68 6.01 -4.30 2.65
CA LYS A 68 7.46 -4.08 2.77
C LYS A 68 7.78 -3.00 3.81
N GLU A 69 7.03 -1.91 3.84
CA GLU A 69 7.20 -0.84 4.84
C GLU A 69 6.91 -1.35 6.26
N LEU A 70 5.97 -2.28 6.41
CA LEU A 70 5.61 -2.87 7.69
C LEU A 70 6.79 -3.59 8.38
N SER A 71 7.75 -4.14 7.61
CA SER A 71 8.89 -4.86 8.21
C SER A 71 9.81 -3.97 9.04
N ASP A 72 9.75 -2.65 8.84
CA ASP A 72 10.55 -1.67 9.56
C ASP A 72 9.86 -1.17 10.85
N ILE A 73 8.65 -1.64 11.14
CA ILE A 73 7.84 -1.19 12.29
C ILE A 73 7.93 -2.22 13.43
N PRO A 74 8.31 -1.80 14.65
CA PRO A 74 8.41 -2.71 15.79
C PRO A 74 7.04 -3.24 16.22
N LEU A 75 7.00 -4.55 16.47
CA LEU A 75 5.85 -5.27 17.01
C LEU A 75 6.14 -5.65 18.46
N GLU A 76 5.24 -5.30 19.38
CA GLU A 76 5.33 -5.67 20.78
C GLU A 76 4.83 -7.11 20.98
N VAL A 77 5.60 -7.88 21.74
CA VAL A 77 5.31 -9.29 22.03
C VAL A 77 5.10 -9.42 23.55
N PRO A 78 3.85 -9.35 24.03
CA PRO A 78 3.56 -9.48 25.46
C PRO A 78 3.70 -10.94 25.93
N ASP A 79 3.89 -11.13 27.24
CA ASP A 79 3.95 -12.47 27.86
C ASP A 79 2.62 -13.24 27.74
N ALA A 80 1.51 -12.53 27.56
CA ALA A 80 0.18 -13.08 27.32
C ALA A 80 -0.65 -12.13 26.45
N GLY A 81 -1.43 -12.70 25.51
CA GLY A 81 -2.26 -11.96 24.56
C GLY A 81 -1.68 -11.93 23.14
N ASP A 82 -2.33 -11.16 22.27
CA ASP A 82 -1.92 -11.01 20.88
C ASP A 82 -0.77 -10.00 20.75
N GLU A 83 0.14 -10.26 19.82
CA GLU A 83 1.17 -9.32 19.39
C GLU A 83 0.51 -8.06 18.80
N PHE A 84 1.05 -6.87 19.05
CA PHE A 84 0.43 -5.61 18.63
C PHE A 84 1.45 -4.50 18.34
N PHE A 85 1.01 -3.46 17.63
CA PHE A 85 1.85 -2.29 17.37
C PHE A 85 1.58 -1.21 18.41
N ALA A 86 2.58 -0.85 19.21
CA ALA A 86 2.40 0.09 20.33
C ALA A 86 2.09 1.52 19.90
N GLU A 87 2.70 1.98 18.80
CA GLU A 87 2.56 3.34 18.30
C GLU A 87 1.70 3.38 17.03
N PRO A 88 0.99 4.49 16.76
CA PRO A 88 0.30 4.64 15.49
C PRO A 88 1.32 4.79 14.36
N PHE A 89 1.01 4.23 13.19
CA PHE A 89 1.89 4.28 12.04
C PHE A 89 1.11 4.53 10.76
N THR A 90 1.80 4.92 9.68
CA THR A 90 1.17 5.19 8.39
C THR A 90 1.94 4.46 7.29
N LEU A 91 1.25 3.65 6.51
CA LEU A 91 1.80 2.93 5.36
C LEU A 91 1.13 3.46 4.09
N GLN A 92 1.92 3.89 3.10
CA GLN A 92 1.40 4.44 1.83
C GLN A 92 0.23 5.45 2.01
N GLY A 93 0.26 6.28 3.06
CA GLY A 93 -0.77 7.28 3.37
C GLY A 93 -2.04 6.76 4.07
N ILE A 94 -2.04 5.52 4.56
CA ILE A 94 -3.10 4.94 5.39
C ILE A 94 -2.59 4.81 6.82
N SER A 95 -3.31 5.42 7.77
CA SER A 95 -2.94 5.39 9.19
C SER A 95 -3.60 4.23 9.92
N PHE A 96 -2.81 3.55 10.74
CA PHE A 96 -3.25 2.48 11.63
C PHE A 96 -3.14 2.98 13.09
N PRO A 97 -4.13 2.66 13.94
CA PRO A 97 -4.13 3.13 15.32
C PRO A 97 -3.09 2.37 16.17
N ALA A 98 -2.60 3.03 17.22
CA ALA A 98 -1.88 2.36 18.29
C ALA A 98 -2.73 1.23 18.90
N GLY A 99 -2.08 0.13 19.25
CA GLY A 99 -2.71 -1.05 19.83
C GLY A 99 -3.38 -1.98 18.82
N ILE A 100 -3.32 -1.70 17.51
CA ILE A 100 -3.79 -2.66 16.49
C ILE A 100 -3.03 -3.97 16.65
N THR A 101 -3.77 -5.07 16.80
CA THR A 101 -3.16 -6.40 16.92
C THR A 101 -2.63 -6.85 15.57
N ARG A 102 -1.65 -7.74 15.59
CA ARG A 102 -1.20 -8.44 14.40
C ARG A 102 -2.38 -9.16 13.74
N THR A 103 -3.22 -9.85 14.49
CA THR A 103 -4.36 -10.58 13.91
C THR A 103 -5.28 -9.64 13.11
N GLU A 104 -5.65 -8.48 13.68
CA GLU A 104 -6.47 -7.47 12.99
C GLU A 104 -5.77 -6.91 11.74
N LEU A 105 -4.47 -6.60 11.84
CA LEU A 105 -3.72 -6.08 10.70
C LEU A 105 -3.59 -7.12 9.57
N TRP A 106 -3.37 -8.39 9.90
CA TRP A 106 -3.32 -9.47 8.90
C TRP A 106 -4.67 -9.66 8.19
N HIS A 107 -5.79 -9.58 8.91
CA HIS A 107 -7.11 -9.57 8.29
C HIS A 107 -7.29 -8.41 7.32
N TRP A 108 -6.83 -7.21 7.70
CA TRP A 108 -6.88 -6.04 6.83
C TRP A 108 -6.10 -6.26 5.51
N PHE A 109 -4.94 -6.91 5.58
CA PHE A 109 -4.16 -7.30 4.38
C PHE A 109 -4.83 -8.42 3.58
N ASP A 110 -5.44 -9.42 4.22
CA ASP A 110 -6.10 -10.54 3.52
C ASP A 110 -7.28 -10.06 2.68
N ASP A 111 -8.06 -9.11 3.20
CA ASP A 111 -9.24 -8.53 2.53
C ASP A 111 -8.86 -7.68 1.32
N ARG A 112 -7.64 -7.10 1.29
CA ARG A 112 -7.21 -6.11 0.29
C ARG A 112 -6.17 -6.63 -0.69
N HIS A 113 -5.58 -7.79 -0.42
CA HIS A 113 -4.68 -8.44 -1.36
C HIS A 113 -5.41 -9.59 -2.06
N PRO A 114 -5.46 -9.66 -3.41
CA PRO A 114 -6.24 -10.68 -4.13
C PRO A 114 -5.78 -12.11 -3.86
N LYS A 115 -4.54 -12.31 -3.39
CA LYS A 115 -4.01 -13.63 -2.97
C LYS A 115 -3.97 -13.83 -1.45
N GLY A 116 -4.52 -12.87 -0.69
CA GLY A 116 -4.53 -12.89 0.76
C GLY A 116 -3.18 -12.62 1.41
N VAL A 117 -3.17 -12.58 2.75
CA VAL A 117 -1.99 -12.32 3.57
C VAL A 117 -1.03 -13.51 3.61
N ALA A 118 -1.52 -14.73 3.41
CA ALA A 118 -0.68 -15.92 3.29
C ALA A 118 0.32 -15.82 2.13
N TYR A 119 -0.09 -15.19 1.02
CA TYR A 119 0.80 -14.90 -0.10
C TYR A 119 1.89 -13.89 0.29
N LEU A 120 1.54 -12.85 1.06
CA LEU A 120 2.50 -11.84 1.50
C LEU A 120 3.53 -12.42 2.49
N LEU A 121 3.12 -13.34 3.36
CA LEU A 121 4.00 -14.02 4.32
C LEU A 121 4.95 -15.01 3.65
N TYR A 122 4.44 -15.83 2.74
CA TYR A 122 5.13 -17.06 2.31
C TYR A 122 5.33 -17.17 0.79
N GLY A 123 4.81 -16.23 0.00
CA GLY A 123 4.75 -16.35 -1.45
C GLY A 123 3.79 -17.45 -1.93
N LEU A 124 2.96 -18.01 -1.05
CA LEU A 124 2.04 -19.09 -1.35
C LEU A 124 0.83 -18.56 -2.14
N ARG A 125 0.45 -19.23 -3.21
CA ARG A 125 -0.75 -18.87 -3.99
C ARG A 125 -2.00 -19.31 -3.21
N LYS A 126 -3.00 -18.44 -3.08
CA LYS A 126 -4.38 -18.83 -2.73
C LYS A 126 -4.87 -19.70 -3.90
N GLU A 127 -5.21 -20.97 -3.62
CA GLU A 127 -5.79 -21.91 -4.60
C GLU A 127 -7.19 -21.47 -5.03
#